data_AF-A0A944MMZ8-F1
#
_entry.id   AF-A0A944MMZ8-F1
#
_cell.length_a   1.000
_cell.length_b   1.000
_cell.length_c   1.000
_cell.angle_alpha   90.00
_cell.angle_beta   90.00
_cell.angle_gamma   90.00
#
_symmetry.space_group_name_H-M   'P 1'
#
loop_
_entity.id
_entity.type
_entity.pdbx_description
1 polymer ?
#
loop_
_entity_poly.entity_id
_entity_poly.type
_entity_poly.pdbx_seq_one_letter_code
_entity_poly.pdbx_strand_id
1 'polypeptide(L)' 'MAVVISKELCVGCSACIDTCPTEALSMVDDKAVVDEAKCVDCGACLDACPTEAITL' A
#
# COMPACT_ATOMS: atom_id res chain seq x y z
N MET A 1 -11.70 -7.07 0.56
CA MET A 1 -10.79 -7.65 -0.45
C MET A 1 -9.64 -6.68 -0.53
N ALA A 2 -8.56 -6.93 0.20
CA ALA A 2 -7.50 -5.94 0.38
C ALA A 2 -6.77 -5.61 -0.92
N VAL A 3 -6.16 -4.41 -0.97
CA VAL A 3 -5.25 -4.02 -2.04
C VAL A 3 -4.03 -4.96 -2.11
N VAL A 4 -3.56 -5.24 -3.33
CA VAL A 4 -2.39 -6.06 -3.61
C VAL A 4 -1.21 -5.16 -3.99
N ILE A 5 0.00 -5.49 -3.51
CA ILE A 5 1.21 -4.70 -3.75
C ILE A 5 2.22 -5.49 -4.57
N SER A 6 2.60 -4.95 -5.72
CA SER A 6 3.64 -5.46 -6.60
C SER A 6 5.03 -5.11 -6.06
N LYS A 7 5.73 -6.10 -5.51
CA LYS A 7 7.10 -5.93 -4.96
C LYS A 7 8.12 -5.46 -6.01
N GLU A 8 7.87 -5.74 -7.29
CA GLU A 8 8.73 -5.36 -8.40
C GLU A 8 8.67 -3.85 -8.67
N LEU A 9 7.47 -3.27 -8.62
CA LEU A 9 7.22 -1.83 -8.87
C LEU A 9 7.34 -0.98 -7.60
N CYS A 10 7.17 -1.58 -6.42
CA CYS A 10 7.27 -0.87 -5.15
C CYS A 10 8.72 -0.43 -4.90
N VAL A 11 8.94 0.87 -4.76
CA VAL A 11 10.28 1.45 -4.49
C VAL A 11 10.51 1.80 -3.02
N GLY A 12 9.61 1.41 -2.12
CA GLY A 12 9.76 1.67 -0.68
C GLY A 12 9.58 3.13 -0.26
N CYS A 13 8.90 3.95 -1.06
CA CYS A 13 8.78 5.41 -0.82
C CYS A 13 7.83 5.83 0.33
N SER A 14 7.22 4.89 1.04
CA SER A 14 6.26 5.09 2.15
C SER A 14 5.01 5.96 1.89
N ALA A 15 4.82 6.55 0.71
CA ALA A 15 3.67 7.41 0.40
C ALA A 15 2.30 6.74 0.67
N CYS A 16 2.18 5.45 0.38
CA CYS A 16 0.97 4.68 0.64
C CYS A 16 0.67 4.48 2.15
N ILE A 17 1.70 4.44 2.99
CA ILE A 17 1.56 4.30 4.45
C ILE A 17 1.01 5.61 5.02
N ASP A 18 1.59 6.75 4.61
CA ASP A 18 1.20 8.08 5.12
C ASP A 18 -0.25 8.45 4.79
N THR A 19 -0.76 8.00 3.63
CA THR A 19 -2.15 8.28 3.24
C THR A 19 -3.16 7.28 3.83
N CYS A 20 -2.72 6.17 4.44
CA CYS A 20 -3.61 5.10 4.84
C CYS A 20 -4.38 5.49 6.12
N PRO A 21 -5.70 5.70 6.06
CA PRO A 21 -6.46 6.17 7.22
C PRO A 21 -6.59 5.11 8.32
N THR A 22 -6.43 3.83 7.98
CA THR A 22 -6.53 2.70 8.92
C THR A 22 -5.17 2.13 9.32
N GLU A 23 -4.07 2.76 8.89
CA GLU A 23 -2.70 2.29 9.15
C GLU A 23 -2.53 0.79 8.81
N ALA A 24 -3.18 0.36 7.72
CA ALA A 24 -3.16 -1.02 7.23
C ALA A 24 -1.89 -1.38 6.46
N LEU A 25 -1.00 -0.41 6.21
CA LEU A 25 0.21 -0.62 5.41
C LEU A 25 1.45 -0.52 6.30
N SER A 26 2.43 -1.37 6.05
CA SER A 26 3.70 -1.42 6.78
C SER A 26 4.86 -1.68 5.82
N MET A 27 6.07 -1.28 6.21
CA MET A 27 7.28 -1.53 5.41
C MET A 27 7.99 -2.80 5.89
N VAL A 28 8.24 -3.74 4.99
CA VAL A 28 9.00 -4.96 5.24
C VAL A 28 10.00 -5.15 4.10
N ASP A 29 11.29 -5.23 4.41
CA ASP A 29 12.37 -5.36 3.42
C ASP A 29 12.32 -4.30 2.30
N ASP A 30 12.12 -3.03 2.68
CA ASP A 30 11.96 -1.89 1.75
C ASP A 30 10.77 -2.01 0.78
N LYS A 31 9.80 -2.88 1.09
CA LYS A 31 8.56 -3.06 0.32
C LYS A 31 7.35 -2.83 1.21
N ALA A 32 6.34 -2.17 0.66
CA ALA A 32 5.07 -2.02 1.34
C ALA A 32 4.33 -3.37 1.39
N VAL A 33 3.75 -3.67 2.54
CA VAL A 33 2.93 -4.85 2.83
C VAL A 33 1.62 -4.39 3.43
N VAL A 34 0.52 -4.98 2.97
CA VAL A 34 -0.84 -4.68 3.46
C VAL A 34 -1.27 -5.70 4.51
N ASP A 35 -1.91 -5.20 5.56
CA ASP A 35 -2.65 -5.98 6.55
C ASP A 35 -4.12 -6.05 6.10
N GLU A 36 -4.51 -7.21 5.59
CA GLU A 36 -5.86 -7.44 5.06
C GLU A 36 -6.94 -7.31 6.15
N ALA A 37 -6.59 -7.48 7.43
CA ALA A 37 -7.54 -7.34 8.53
C ALA A 37 -7.89 -5.88 8.82
N LYS A 38 -7.00 -4.94 8.47
CA LYS A 38 -7.19 -3.49 8.65
C LYS A 38 -7.55 -2.76 7.36
N CYS A 39 -7.30 -3.38 6.20
CA CYS A 39 -7.62 -2.79 4.92
C CYS A 39 -9.14 -2.72 4.72
N VAL A 40 -9.63 -1.52 4.42
CA VAL A 40 -11.07 -1.25 4.20
C VAL A 40 -11.38 -0.89 2.75
N ASP A 41 -10.44 -1.15 1.84
CA ASP A 41 -10.60 -0.96 0.39
C ASP A 41 -11.00 0.47 0.00
N CYS A 42 -10.51 1.46 0.78
CA CYS A 42 -10.81 2.88 0.54
C CYS A 42 -10.17 3.47 -0.72
N GLY A 43 -9.14 2.80 -1.26
CA GLY A 43 -8.45 3.21 -2.48
C GLY A 43 -7.44 4.37 -2.35
N ALA A 44 -7.31 5.01 -1.18
CA ALA A 44 -6.41 6.15 -1.00
C ALA A 44 -4.94 5.87 -1.37
N CYS A 45 -4.47 4.64 -1.10
CA CYS A 45 -3.10 4.23 -1.42
C CYS A 45 -2.83 4.06 -2.93
N LEU A 46 -3.86 3.83 -3.75
CA LEU A 46 -3.73 3.68 -5.21
C LEU A 46 -3.25 5.01 -5.82
N ASP A 47 -3.96 6.10 -5.51
CA ASP A 47 -3.65 7.44 -6.02
C ASP A 47 -2.32 7.99 -5.46
N ALA A 48 -1.96 7.59 -4.24
CA ALA A 48 -0.72 8.02 -3.61
C ALA A 48 0.52 7.27 -4.12
N CYS A 49 0.36 6.14 -4.82
CA CYS A 49 1.49 5.33 -5.26
C CYS A 49 2.07 5.88 -6.58
N PRO A 50 3.26 6.52 -6.58
CA PRO A 50 3.79 7.16 -7.79
C PRO A 50 4.26 6.15 -8.85
N THR A 51 4.46 4.89 -8.46
CA THR A 51 4.88 3.80 -9.35
C THR A 51 3.74 2.85 -9.71
N GLU A 52 2.50 3.19 -9.32
CA GLU A 52 1.31 2.37 -9.58
C GLU A 52 1.50 0.90 -9.14
N ALA A 53 2.28 0.70 -8.08
CA ALA A 53 2.62 -0.63 -7.57
C ALA A 53 1.46 -1.30 -6.80
N ILE A 54 0.33 -0.61 -6.63
CA ILE A 54 -0.81 -1.06 -5.82
C ILE A 54 -1.98 -1.29 -6.77
N THR A 55 -2.68 -2.42 -6.61
CA THR A 55 -3.87 -2.79 -7.39
C THR A 55 -4.97 -3.32 -6.47
N LEU A 56 -6.22 -3.33 -6.94
CA LEU A 56 -7.38 -3.95 -6.26
C LEU A 56 -7.60 -5.39 -6.73
#